data_AF-W6S6Z1-F1
#
_entry.id   AF-W6S6Z1-F1
#
_cell.length_a   1.000
_cell.length_b   1.000
_cell.length_c   1.000
_cell.angle_alpha   90.00
_cell.angle_beta   90.00
_cell.angle_gamma   90.00
#
_symmetry.space_group_name_H-M   'P 1'
#
loop_
_entity.id
_entity.type
_entity.pdbx_description
1 polymer ?
#
loop_
_entity_poly.entity_id
_entity_poly.type
_entity_poly.pdbx_seq_one_letter_code
_entity_poly.pdbx_strand_id
1 'polypeptide(L)' 'MTSKNNKGNKPKKVTVITYEKRIKPKKENILLEIKKDAIIEGFYKGFEVIKPVKHYGKYYVLVKNK' A
#
# COMPACT_ATOMS: atom_id res chain seq x y z
N MET A 1 8.75 63.77 30.31
CA MET A 1 9.61 62.80 29.59
C MET A 1 8.78 61.55 29.32
N THR A 2 8.44 61.26 28.08
CA THR A 2 7.59 60.10 27.71
C THR A 2 8.38 58.99 27.04
N SER A 3 8.14 57.78 27.55
CA SER A 3 8.69 56.46 27.21
C SER A 3 8.61 56.07 25.73
N LYS A 4 9.62 55.35 25.23
CA LYS A 4 9.52 54.50 24.03
C LYS A 4 10.33 53.20 24.21
N ASN A 5 9.66 52.15 24.70
CA ASN A 5 10.19 50.78 24.67
C ASN A 5 9.84 50.11 23.34
N ASN A 6 10.79 50.05 22.41
CA ASN A 6 10.64 49.29 21.16
C ASN A 6 10.97 47.80 21.41
N LYS A 7 9.96 47.00 21.75
CA LYS A 7 10.05 45.53 21.75
C LYS A 7 9.98 45.03 20.31
N GLY A 8 11.15 44.82 19.70
CA GLY A 8 11.29 44.24 18.37
C GLY A 8 10.64 42.85 18.29
N ASN A 9 9.68 42.71 17.39
CA ASN A 9 8.94 41.47 17.17
C ASN A 9 9.75 40.58 16.22
N LYS A 10 10.47 39.58 16.76
CA LYS A 10 11.18 38.61 15.92
C LYS A 10 10.17 37.63 15.30
N PRO A 11 10.17 37.40 13.98
CA PRO A 11 9.25 36.46 13.36
C PRO A 11 9.56 35.05 13.85
N LYS A 12 8.57 34.38 14.46
CA LYS A 12 8.66 32.98 14.84
C LYS A 12 8.77 32.14 13.56
N LYS A 13 9.84 31.36 13.43
CA LYS A 13 10.00 30.40 12.34
C LYS A 13 8.91 29.32 12.50
N VAL A 14 8.01 29.25 11.52
CA VAL A 14 6.96 28.22 11.45
C VAL A 14 7.60 26.96 10.90
N THR A 15 7.80 25.95 11.75
CA THR A 15 8.24 24.63 11.32
C THR A 15 7.04 23.90 10.73
N VAL A 16 6.99 23.80 9.40
CA VAL A 16 5.97 22.99 8.72
C VAL A 16 6.30 21.52 8.97
N ILE A 17 5.59 20.89 9.88
CA ILE A 17 5.69 19.46 10.12
C ILE A 17 4.93 18.77 8.99
N THR A 18 5.64 18.38 7.95
CA THR A 18 5.10 17.51 6.91
C THR A 18 4.88 16.13 7.52
N TYR A 19 3.63 15.80 7.82
CA TYR A 19 3.24 14.44 8.18
C TYR A 19 3.46 13.55 6.95
N GLU A 20 4.61 12.88 6.89
CA GLU A 20 4.82 11.79 5.93
C GLU A 20 3.77 10.71 6.24
N LYS A 21 2.69 10.67 5.45
CA LYS A 21 1.72 9.59 5.49
C LYS A 21 2.48 8.29 5.19
N ARG A 22 2.78 7.50 6.22
CA ARG A 22 3.32 6.14 6.09
C ARG A 22 2.24 5.21 5.52
N ILE A 23 1.92 5.36 4.24
CA ILE A 23 1.03 4.43 3.53
C ILE A 23 1.89 3.19 3.25
N LYS A 24 1.63 2.10 3.98
CA LYS A 24 2.27 0.82 3.67
C LYS A 24 1.86 0.41 2.25
N PRO A 25 2.81 0.04 1.36
CA PRO A 25 2.47 -0.45 0.04
C PRO A 25 1.60 -1.70 0.17
N LYS A 26 0.50 -1.75 -0.59
CA LYS A 26 -0.32 -2.96 -0.66
C LYS A 26 0.49 -4.05 -1.36
N LYS A 27 0.48 -5.27 -0.80
CA LYS A 27 1.07 -6.43 -1.48
C LYS A 27 0.32 -6.66 -2.78
N GLU A 28 1.06 -6.83 -3.88
CA GLU A 28 0.49 -7.13 -5.17
C GLU A 28 -0.02 -8.58 -5.21
N ASN A 29 -1.26 -8.76 -5.66
CA ASN A 29 -1.81 -10.08 -5.92
C ASN A 29 -1.88 -10.31 -7.42
N ILE A 30 -1.51 -11.50 -7.86
CA ILE A 30 -1.45 -11.88 -9.28
C ILE A 30 -2.57 -12.89 -9.56
N LEU A 31 -3.24 -12.76 -10.71
CA LEU A 31 -4.18 -13.76 -11.21
C LEU A 31 -3.48 -14.65 -12.23
N LEU A 32 -3.44 -15.96 -11.98
CA LEU A 32 -2.88 -16.94 -12.90
C LEU A 32 -4.00 -17.80 -13.47
N GLU A 33 -4.10 -17.86 -14.81
CA GLU A 33 -5.08 -18.73 -15.49
C GLU A 33 -4.69 -20.21 -15.31
N ILE A 34 -5.69 -21.03 -14.98
CA ILE A 34 -5.57 -22.46 -14.72
C ILE A 34 -6.62 -23.23 -15.50
N LYS A 35 -6.40 -24.55 -15.64
CA LYS A 35 -7.43 -25.46 -16.12
C LYS A 35 -8.50 -25.66 -15.05
N LYS A 36 -9.75 -25.92 -15.47
CA LYS A 36 -10.90 -26.15 -14.58
C LYS A 36 -10.64 -27.22 -13.51
N ASP A 37 -9.98 -28.31 -13.91
CA ASP A 37 -9.75 -29.48 -13.07
C ASP A 37 -8.29 -29.56 -12.55
N ALA A 38 -7.59 -28.42 -12.54
CA ALA A 38 -6.25 -28.36 -11.97
C ALA A 38 -6.32 -28.55 -10.45
N ILE A 39 -5.66 -29.59 -9.94
CA ILE A 39 -5.48 -29.81 -8.50
C ILE A 39 -4.33 -28.90 -8.03
N ILE A 40 -4.63 -27.99 -7.11
CA ILE A 40 -3.67 -26.99 -6.61
C ILE A 40 -3.61 -27.09 -5.09
N GLU A 41 -2.48 -27.54 -4.58
CA GLU A 41 -2.25 -27.73 -3.15
C GLU A 41 -1.33 -26.62 -2.61
N GLY A 42 -1.94 -25.49 -2.23
CA GLY A 42 -1.29 -24.40 -1.48
C GLY A 42 -0.29 -23.53 -2.25
N PHE A 43 0.41 -24.09 -3.25
CA PHE A 43 1.37 -23.38 -4.09
C PHE A 43 1.15 -23.68 -5.57
N TYR A 44 1.32 -22.66 -6.42
CA TYR A 44 1.25 -22.81 -7.87
C TYR A 44 2.34 -21.97 -8.51
N LYS A 45 3.23 -22.62 -9.29
CA LYS A 45 4.37 -21.98 -9.97
C LYS A 45 5.24 -21.12 -9.03
N GLY A 46 5.44 -21.56 -7.79
CA GLY A 46 6.26 -20.85 -6.79
C GLY A 46 5.53 -19.73 -6.05
N PHE A 47 4.26 -19.46 -6.35
CA PHE A 47 3.44 -18.49 -5.63
C PHE A 47 2.52 -19.19 -4.63
N GLU A 48 2.25 -18.52 -3.50
CA GLU A 48 1.29 -19.01 -2.51
C GLU A 48 -0.13 -18.69 -2.99
N VAL A 49 -0.96 -19.73 -3.06
CA VAL A 49 -2.32 -19.63 -3.56
C VAL A 49 -3.23 -19.11 -2.46
N ILE A 50 -3.89 -17.99 -2.71
CA ILE A 50 -4.83 -17.39 -1.77
C ILE A 50 -6.23 -17.99 -1.97
N LYS A 51 -6.72 -17.95 -3.22
CA LYS A 51 -8.07 -18.43 -3.55
C LYS A 51 -8.24 -18.69 -5.05
N PRO A 52 -9.07 -19.67 -5.45
CA PRO A 52 -9.54 -19.78 -6.82
C PRO A 52 -10.52 -18.65 -7.15
N VAL A 53 -10.53 -18.21 -8.41
CA VAL A 53 -11.41 -17.17 -8.94
C VAL A 53 -11.91 -17.62 -10.31
N LYS A 54 -13.21 -17.54 -10.56
CA LYS A 54 -13.78 -17.76 -11.90
C LYS A 54 -14.10 -16.42 -12.54
N HIS A 55 -13.61 -16.18 -13.75
CA HIS A 55 -13.86 -14.93 -14.46
C HIS A 55 -14.04 -15.20 -15.96
N TYR A 56 -15.10 -14.64 -16.57
CA TYR A 56 -15.44 -14.84 -17.99
C TYR A 56 -15.39 -16.30 -18.48
N GLY A 57 -15.86 -17.26 -17.67
CA GLY A 57 -15.86 -18.69 -18.02
C GLY A 57 -14.51 -19.40 -17.87
N LYS A 58 -13.43 -18.66 -17.58
CA LYS A 58 -12.09 -19.19 -17.31
C LYS A 58 -11.85 -19.33 -15.80
N TYR A 59 -10.93 -20.22 -15.46
CA TYR A 59 -10.53 -20.50 -14.09
C TYR A 59 -9.18 -19.83 -13.82
N TYR A 60 -9.11 -19.12 -12.70
CA TYR A 60 -7.91 -18.42 -12.24
C TYR A 60 -7.62 -18.80 -10.80
N VAL A 61 -6.39 -18.60 -10.37
CA VAL A 61 -6.01 -18.54 -8.95
C VAL A 61 -5.41 -17.18 -8.64
N LEU A 62 -5.90 -16.58 -7.57
CA LEU A 62 -5.28 -15.42 -6.98
C LEU A 62 -4.11 -15.91 -6.12
N VAL A 63 -2.93 -15.42 -6.44
CA VAL A 63 -1.68 -15.79 -5.76
C VAL A 63 -0.99 -14.54 -5.22
N LYS A 64 -0.19 -14.71 -4.17
CA LYS A 64 0.71 -13.68 -3.66
C LYS A 64 2.16 -14.13 -3.83
N ASN A 65 3.02 -13.16 -4.11
CA ASN A 65 4.45 -13.37 -3.93
C ASN A 65 4.76 -13.30 -2.42
N LYS A 66 5.57 -14.23 -1.92
CA LYS A 66 5.80 -14.38 -0.48
C LYS A 66 6.67 -13.26 0.05
#